data_AF-A0A365NI76-F1
#
_entry.id   AF-A0A365NI76-F1
#
_cell.length_a   1.000
_cell.length_b   1.000
_cell.length_c   1.000
_cell.angle_alpha   90.00
_cell.angle_beta   90.00
_cell.angle_gamma   90.00
#
_symmetry.space_group_name_H-M   'P 1'
#
loop_
_entity.id
_entity.type
_entity.pdbx_description
1 polymer ?
#
loop_
_entity_poly.entity_id
_entity_poly.type
_entity_poly.pdbx_seq_one_letter_code
_entity_poly.pdbx_strand_id
1 'polypeptide(L)'
;MGYFGPIGVGAVFYLEHMKHLFPHPEDADQEERDLLAALGPVIYFLVFFSIVVHGLSIPLLDFVYRKRGVEPIQDDAISIRRKSFTSATPVNAIAADEDNFIAFNRFSRPVDENGILPGEIPPAVLARNEFAVFSGDHSSEDDEREREEQEKRRQRRTIQYMV
;
A
#
# COMPACT_ATOMS: atom_id res chain seq x y z
N MET A 1 -14.79 11.53 2.60
CA MET A 1 -15.22 12.81 3.18
C MET A 1 -15.34 12.61 4.68
N GLY A 2 -14.64 13.45 5.47
CA GLY A 2 -14.15 13.13 6.81
C GLY A 2 -15.22 12.92 7.88
N TYR A 3 -15.36 11.69 8.37
CA TYR A 3 -15.71 11.44 9.76
C TYR A 3 -14.50 11.88 10.58
N PHE A 4 -14.52 13.11 11.09
CA PHE A 4 -13.49 13.59 12.02
C PHE A 4 -13.31 12.54 13.11
N GLY A 5 -12.08 12.04 13.27
CA GLY A 5 -11.75 11.08 14.32
C GLY A 5 -12.11 11.63 15.70
N PRO A 6 -12.31 10.75 16.71
CA PRO A 6 -12.74 11.18 18.03
C PRO A 6 -11.82 12.29 18.56
N ILE A 7 -12.44 13.35 19.08
CA ILE A 7 -11.75 14.42 19.79
C ILE A 7 -11.17 13.76 21.04
N GLY A 8 -9.87 13.53 21.05
CA GLY A 8 -9.23 12.63 22.02
C GLY A 8 -8.18 13.33 22.88
N VAL A 9 -7.00 12.74 22.88
CA VAL A 9 -5.89 13.11 23.78
C VAL A 9 -5.50 14.59 23.68
N GLY A 10 -5.58 15.20 22.49
CA GLY A 10 -5.26 16.62 22.32
C GLY A 10 -6.17 17.55 23.12
N ALA A 11 -7.48 17.26 23.20
CA ALA A 11 -8.41 18.08 23.96
C ALA A 11 -8.17 17.98 25.48
N VAL A 12 -7.86 16.77 25.97
CA VAL A 12 -7.49 16.54 27.37
C VAL A 12 -6.15 17.20 27.70
N PHE A 13 -5.19 17.13 26.78
CA PHE A 13 -3.90 17.81 26.93
C PHE A 13 -4.06 19.33 27.06
N TYR A 14 -4.88 19.95 26.20
CA TYR A 14 -5.14 21.39 26.32
C TYR A 14 -5.91 21.75 27.59
N LEU A 15 -6.87 20.93 28.02
CA LEU A 15 -7.54 21.12 29.31
C LEU A 15 -6.52 21.11 30.46
N GLU A 16 -5.57 20.17 30.45
CA GLU A 16 -4.54 20.09 31.48
C GLU A 16 -3.55 21.26 31.39
N HIS A 17 -3.14 21.64 30.18
CA HIS A 17 -2.28 22.80 29.95
C HIS A 17 -2.92 24.10 30.45
N MET A 18 -4.23 24.26 30.25
CA MET A 18 -4.98 25.41 30.77
C MET A 18 -4.94 25.47 32.30
N LYS A 19 -5.05 24.35 33.02
CA LYS A 19 -4.92 24.35 34.49
C LYS A 19 -3.54 24.81 34.96
N HIS A 20 -2.49 24.54 34.18
CA HIS A 20 -1.13 24.99 34.50
C HIS A 20 -0.95 26.49 34.24
N LEU A 21 -1.65 27.04 33.24
CA LEU A 21 -1.66 28.48 32.93
C LEU A 21 -2.46 29.29 33.97
N PHE A 22 -3.51 28.70 34.55
CA PHE A 22 -4.39 29.34 35.54
C PHE A 22 -4.36 28.59 36.90
N PRO A 23 -3.22 28.59 37.62
CA PRO A 23 -3.05 27.83 38.85
C PRO A 23 -3.77 28.44 40.06
N HIS A 24 -4.14 29.72 40.01
CA HIS A 24 -4.85 30.43 41.07
C HIS A 24 -6.23 30.92 40.58
N PRO A 25 -7.20 30.02 40.35
CA PRO A 25 -8.55 30.41 39.98
C PRO A 25 -9.25 31.26 41.07
N GLU A 26 -8.68 31.29 42.28
CA GLU A 26 -9.09 32.14 43.42
C GLU A 26 -8.88 33.65 43.16
N ASP A 27 -7.99 34.00 42.23
CA ASP A 27 -7.65 35.39 41.89
C ASP A 27 -8.38 35.85 40.62
N ALA A 28 -9.04 34.92 39.91
CA ALA A 28 -9.75 35.17 38.67
C ALA A 28 -11.09 35.87 38.91
N ASP A 29 -11.53 36.65 37.91
CA ASP A 29 -12.86 37.25 37.90
C ASP A 29 -13.95 36.17 37.82
N GLN A 30 -15.19 36.51 38.24
CA GLN A 30 -16.29 35.55 38.28
C GLN A 30 -16.53 34.86 36.92
N GLU A 31 -16.47 35.61 35.83
CA GLU A 31 -16.66 35.08 34.47
C GLU A 31 -15.58 34.06 34.09
N GLU A 32 -14.33 34.32 34.49
CA GLU A 32 -13.20 33.44 34.20
C GLU A 32 -13.29 32.14 35.01
N ARG A 33 -13.72 32.21 36.27
CA ARG A 33 -13.96 31.02 37.10
C ARG A 33 -15.06 30.14 36.53
N ASP A 34 -16.16 30.74 36.11
CA ASP A 34 -17.29 30.00 35.53
C ASP A 34 -16.87 29.31 34.22
N LEU A 35 -16.02 29.96 33.42
CA LEU A 35 -15.44 29.36 32.22
C LEU A 35 -14.51 28.18 32.55
N LEU A 36 -13.57 28.36 33.48
CA LEU A 36 -12.64 27.30 33.90
C LEU A 36 -13.37 26.10 34.50
N ALA A 37 -14.43 26.34 35.28
CA ALA A 37 -15.28 25.31 35.84
C ALA A 37 -16.08 24.55 34.77
N ALA A 38 -16.50 25.23 33.70
CA ALA A 38 -17.24 24.63 32.59
C ALA A 38 -16.36 23.79 31.64
N LEU A 39 -15.08 24.15 31.48
CA LEU A 39 -14.17 23.49 30.53
C LEU A 39 -14.04 21.99 30.78
N GLY A 40 -13.85 21.58 32.04
CA GLY A 40 -13.72 20.18 32.43
C GLY A 40 -14.91 19.31 31.97
N PRO A 41 -16.13 19.54 32.52
CA PRO A 41 -17.29 18.72 32.18
C PRO A 41 -17.63 18.77 30.69
N VAL A 42 -17.49 19.91 30.02
CA VAL A 42 -17.77 20.04 28.58
C VAL A 42 -16.78 19.22 27.75
N ILE A 43 -15.47 19.37 27.99
CA ILE A 43 -14.45 18.65 27.22
C ILE A 43 -14.56 17.14 27.44
N TYR A 44 -14.70 16.68 28.68
CA TYR A 44 -14.86 15.24 28.95
C TYR A 44 -16.12 14.67 28.32
N PHE A 45 -17.24 15.40 28.35
CA PHE A 45 -18.47 14.98 27.69
C PHE A 45 -18.30 14.86 26.17
N LEU A 46 -17.68 15.86 25.53
CA LEU A 46 -17.42 15.85 24.09
C LEU A 46 -16.48 14.71 23.68
N VAL A 47 -15.40 14.49 24.44
CA VAL A 47 -14.45 13.39 24.22
C VAL A 47 -15.19 12.05 24.29
N PHE A 48 -15.93 11.80 25.38
CA PHE A 48 -16.68 10.57 25.59
C PHE A 48 -17.71 10.34 24.48
N PHE A 49 -18.54 11.34 24.18
CA PHE A 49 -19.55 11.24 23.14
C PHE A 49 -18.93 10.99 21.76
N SER A 50 -17.79 11.63 21.46
CA SER A 50 -17.10 11.41 20.18
C SER A 50 -16.60 9.97 20.05
N ILE A 51 -16.01 9.39 21.11
CA ILE A 51 -15.54 8.01 21.13
C ILE A 51 -16.72 7.04 20.97
N VAL A 52 -17.83 7.28 21.67
CA VAL A 52 -19.00 6.41 21.57
C VAL A 52 -19.62 6.48 20.18
N VAL A 53 -19.93 7.68 19.67
CA VAL A 53 -20.63 7.82 18.38
C VAL A 53 -19.74 7.44 17.20
N HIS A 54 -18.50 7.92 17.15
CA HIS A 54 -17.59 7.62 16.03
C HIS A 54 -16.95 6.25 16.16
N GLY A 55 -16.67 5.79 17.38
CA GLY A 55 -16.12 4.46 17.62
C GLY A 55 -17.13 3.37 17.32
N LEU A 56 -18.43 3.61 17.54
CA LEU A 56 -19.49 2.64 17.22
C LEU A 56 -20.03 2.76 15.80
N SER A 57 -19.87 3.90 15.11
CA SER A 57 -20.39 4.07 13.75
C SER A 57 -19.75 3.11 12.75
N ILE A 58 -18.42 2.93 12.80
CA ILE A 58 -17.68 2.01 11.92
C ILE A 58 -18.11 0.55 12.12
N PRO A 59 -18.07 -0.04 13.33
CA PRO A 59 -18.47 -1.42 13.53
C PRO A 59 -19.96 -1.65 13.27
N LEU A 60 -20.82 -0.67 13.57
CA LEU A 60 -22.24 -0.75 13.24
C LEU A 60 -22.45 -0.80 11.72
N LEU A 61 -21.72 0.03 10.97
CA LEU A 61 -21.81 0.06 9.52
C LEU A 61 -21.27 -1.24 8.90
N ASP A 62 -20.14 -1.75 9.40
CA ASP A 62 -19.59 -3.05 8.99
C ASP A 62 -20.60 -4.19 9.24
N PHE A 63 -21.24 -4.20 10.40
CA PHE A 63 -22.28 -5.17 10.72
C PHE A 63 -23.48 -5.10 9.75
N VAL A 64 -23.94 -3.89 9.41
CA VAL A 64 -25.02 -3.69 8.45
C VAL A 64 -24.62 -4.16 7.05
N TYR A 65 -23.40 -3.86 6.61
CA TYR A 65 -22.88 -4.30 5.32
C TYR A 65 -22.77 -5.82 5.22
N ARG A 66 -22.24 -6.48 6.26
CA ARG A 66 -22.22 -7.95 6.34
C ARG A 66 -23.61 -8.55 6.27
N LYS A 67 -24.58 -7.99 7.02
CA LYS A 67 -25.96 -8.48 7.01
C LYS A 67 -26.66 -8.29 5.66
N ARG A 68 -26.32 -7.22 4.93
CA ARG A 68 -26.88 -6.94 3.59
C ARG A 68 -26.12 -7.65 2.46
N GLY A 69 -25.07 -8.41 2.76
CA GLY A 69 -24.27 -9.10 1.75
C GLY A 69 -23.53 -8.14 0.82
N VAL A 70 -23.17 -6.94 1.30
CA VAL A 70 -22.36 -6.00 0.51
C VAL A 70 -20.94 -6.56 0.45
N GLU A 71 -20.48 -6.89 -0.76
CA GLU A 71 -19.10 -7.34 -0.96
C GLU A 71 -18.13 -6.21 -0.59
N PRO A 72 -17.09 -6.48 0.23
CA PRO A 72 -16.04 -5.51 0.47
C PRO A 72 -15.42 -5.10 -0.86
N ILE A 73 -15.28 -3.79 -1.08
CA ILE A 73 -14.54 -3.29 -2.24
C ILE A 73 -13.08 -3.67 -2.01
N GLN A 74 -12.63 -4.72 -2.68
CA GLN A 74 -11.24 -5.10 -2.73
C GLN A 74 -10.60 -4.33 -3.88
N ASP A 75 -9.85 -3.27 -3.55
CA ASP A 75 -8.91 -2.65 -4.49
C ASP A 75 -7.74 -3.62 -4.67
N ASP A 76 -8.00 -4.68 -5.42
CA ASP A 76 -7.06 -5.75 -5.71
C ASP A 76 -5.97 -5.31 -6.69
N ALA A 77 -5.12 -6.27 -7.05
CA ALA A 77 -4.02 -6.07 -7.97
C ALA A 77 -4.54 -5.63 -9.35
N ILE A 78 -4.16 -4.42 -9.79
CA ILE A 78 -4.57 -3.88 -11.09
C ILE A 78 -3.45 -4.13 -12.10
N SER A 79 -3.79 -4.73 -13.24
CA SER A 79 -2.86 -4.80 -14.38
C SER A 79 -2.73 -3.42 -15.02
N ILE A 80 -1.54 -2.83 -14.93
CA ILE A 80 -1.21 -1.56 -15.55
C ILE A 80 -0.27 -1.83 -16.72
N ARG A 81 -0.61 -1.23 -17.87
CA ARG A 81 0.24 -1.29 -19.06
C ARG A 81 1.49 -0.44 -18.90
N ARG A 82 2.64 -1.01 -19.20
CA ARG A 82 3.93 -0.32 -19.34
C ARG A 82 3.84 0.64 -20.50
N LYS A 83 4.25 1.89 -20.25
CA LYS A 83 4.37 2.88 -21.33
C LYS A 83 5.68 2.76 -22.10
N SER A 84 6.68 2.05 -21.56
CA SER A 84 7.96 1.80 -22.23
C SER A 84 8.59 0.47 -21.80
N PHE A 85 9.35 -0.16 -22.69
CA PHE A 85 10.08 -1.41 -22.40
C PHE A 85 11.16 -1.26 -21.33
N THR A 86 11.64 -0.04 -21.08
CA THR A 86 12.70 0.27 -20.10
C THR A 86 12.14 0.83 -18.79
N SER A 87 10.81 0.94 -18.63
CA SER A 87 10.24 1.46 -17.38
C SER A 87 10.47 0.47 -16.24
N ALA A 88 11.09 0.93 -15.16
CA ALA A 88 11.21 0.14 -13.94
C ALA A 88 9.83 -0.16 -13.33
N THR A 89 9.67 -1.36 -12.78
CA THR A 89 8.47 -1.74 -12.04
C THR A 89 8.37 -0.95 -10.73
N PRO A 90 7.19 -0.42 -10.36
CA PRO A 90 6.96 0.17 -9.04
C PRO A 90 7.27 -0.82 -7.92
N VAL A 91 7.66 -0.33 -6.74
CA VAL A 91 8.04 -1.17 -5.58
C VAL A 91 6.87 -2.07 -5.13
N ASN A 92 5.64 -1.61 -5.30
CA ASN A 92 4.41 -2.33 -5.00
C ASN A 92 3.82 -3.07 -6.21
N ALA A 93 4.64 -3.46 -7.20
CA ALA A 93 4.18 -4.16 -8.39
C ALA A 93 5.07 -5.35 -8.78
N ILE A 94 4.49 -6.35 -9.44
CA ILE A 94 5.21 -7.47 -10.06
C ILE A 94 5.11 -7.39 -11.59
N ALA A 95 6.14 -7.87 -12.28
CA ALA A 95 6.09 -8.04 -13.73
C ALA A 95 5.10 -9.17 -14.06
N ALA A 96 4.04 -8.86 -14.80
CA ALA A 96 3.15 -9.88 -15.36
C ALA A 96 3.68 -10.35 -16.71
N ASP A 97 3.70 -9.44 -17.69
CA ASP A 97 4.10 -9.69 -19.07
C ASP A 97 5.17 -8.68 -19.50
N GLU A 98 5.65 -8.80 -20.74
CA GLU A 98 6.57 -7.82 -21.35
C GLU A 98 6.00 -6.39 -21.34
N ASP A 99 4.68 -6.28 -21.53
CA ASP A 99 3.96 -5.01 -21.67
C ASP A 99 3.19 -4.58 -20.41
N ASN A 100 3.10 -5.41 -19.37
CA ASN A 100 2.24 -5.15 -18.21
C ASN A 100 2.96 -5.37 -16.87
N PHE A 101 2.53 -4.65 -15.84
CA PHE A 101 2.86 -4.95 -14.45
C PHE A 101 1.59 -4.96 -13.61
N ILE A 102 1.54 -5.84 -12.62
CA ILE A 102 0.44 -5.94 -11.67
C ILE A 102 0.80 -5.06 -10.48
N ALA A 103 0.08 -3.96 -10.30
CA ALA A 103 0.26 -3.05 -9.17
C ALA A 103 -0.72 -3.39 -8.04
N PHE A 104 -0.19 -3.57 -6.84
CA PHE A 104 -1.00 -3.84 -5.65
C PHE A 104 -1.35 -2.53 -4.95
N ASN A 105 -2.64 -2.20 -4.85
CA ASN A 105 -3.13 -1.02 -4.12
C ASN A 105 -3.10 -1.19 -2.59
N ARG A 106 -2.81 -2.40 -2.10
CA ARG A 106 -2.56 -2.66 -0.67
C ARG A 106 -1.07 -2.66 -0.35
N PHE A 107 -0.71 -2.02 0.77
CA PHE A 107 0.66 -2.00 1.30
C PHE A 107 1.16 -3.36 1.82
N SER A 108 0.28 -4.36 1.93
CA SER A 108 0.62 -5.76 2.27
C SER A 108 0.29 -6.67 1.11
N ARG A 109 1.22 -7.49 0.61
CA ARG A 109 0.89 -8.48 -0.44
C ARG A 109 -0.15 -9.47 0.12
N PRO A 110 -1.21 -9.84 -0.64
CA PRO A 110 -2.06 -10.94 -0.21
C PRO A 110 -1.17 -12.19 -0.14
N VAL A 111 -1.14 -12.81 1.03
CA VAL A 111 -0.50 -14.11 1.24
C VAL A 111 -1.62 -15.11 1.00
N ASP A 112 -1.44 -15.99 0.01
CA ASP A 112 -2.41 -17.05 -0.28
C ASP A 112 -2.57 -17.94 0.97
N GLU A 113 -3.67 -18.70 1.11
CA GLU A 113 -3.92 -19.58 2.29
C GLU A 113 -2.75 -20.56 2.58
N ASN A 114 -1.89 -20.81 1.60
CA ASN A 114 -0.71 -21.67 1.69
C ASN A 114 0.60 -20.93 2.01
N GLY A 115 0.58 -19.63 2.27
CA GLY A 115 1.80 -18.84 2.51
C GLY A 115 2.60 -18.52 1.24
N ILE A 116 2.07 -18.85 0.06
CA ILE A 116 2.76 -18.73 -1.22
C ILE A 116 2.42 -17.36 -1.83
N LEU A 117 3.43 -16.65 -2.33
CA LEU A 117 3.21 -15.41 -3.06
C LEU A 117 2.73 -15.74 -4.49
N PRO A 118 1.71 -15.04 -5.03
CA PRO A 118 1.34 -15.18 -6.43
C PRO A 118 2.54 -14.86 -7.35
N GLY A 119 3.05 -15.88 -8.04
CA GLY A 119 4.23 -15.79 -8.92
C GLY A 119 5.50 -16.44 -8.38
N GLU A 120 5.52 -16.97 -7.16
CA GLU A 120 6.59 -17.88 -6.72
C GLU A 120 6.37 -19.26 -7.33
N ILE A 121 7.30 -19.67 -8.18
CA ILE A 121 7.39 -21.04 -8.68
C ILE A 121 7.60 -21.96 -7.47
N PRO A 122 6.78 -23.00 -7.26
CA PRO A 122 6.94 -23.87 -6.10
C PRO A 122 8.37 -24.44 -6.07
N PRO A 123 9.01 -24.56 -4.90
CA PRO A 123 10.42 -24.93 -4.78
C PRO A 123 10.74 -26.27 -5.47
N ALA A 124 9.75 -27.17 -5.58
CA ALA A 124 9.85 -28.43 -6.31
C ALA A 124 10.07 -28.26 -7.83
N VAL A 125 9.54 -27.19 -8.43
CA VAL A 125 9.71 -26.88 -9.87
C VAL A 125 11.04 -26.16 -10.11
N LEU A 126 11.51 -25.34 -9.15
CA LEU A 126 12.84 -24.71 -9.21
C LEU A 126 13.97 -25.76 -9.24
N ALA A 127 13.90 -26.76 -8.35
CA ALA A 127 14.90 -27.84 -8.27
C ALA A 127 14.98 -28.70 -9.55
N ARG A 128 13.86 -28.79 -10.28
CA ARG A 128 13.78 -29.56 -11.54
C ARG A 128 14.45 -28.84 -12.70
N ASN A 129 14.41 -27.50 -12.71
CA ASN A 129 15.03 -26.68 -13.75
C ASN A 129 16.55 -26.55 -13.56
N GLU A 130 17.05 -26.47 -12.32
CA GLU A 130 18.51 -26.41 -12.07
C GLU A 130 19.24 -27.67 -12.58
N PHE A 131 18.64 -28.85 -12.44
CA PHE A 131 19.25 -30.11 -12.91
C PHE A 131 19.32 -30.20 -14.45
N ALA A 132 18.35 -29.60 -15.14
CA ALA A 132 18.30 -29.57 -16.61
C ALA A 132 19.35 -28.60 -17.21
N VAL A 133 19.64 -27.49 -16.52
CA VAL A 133 20.62 -26.49 -16.98
C VAL A 133 22.07 -27.00 -16.84
N PHE A 134 22.36 -27.86 -15.88
CA PHE A 134 23.71 -28.41 -15.69
C PHE A 134 24.11 -29.48 -16.73
N SER A 135 23.13 -30.06 -17.44
CA SER A 135 23.33 -31.17 -18.38
C SER A 135 23.24 -30.73 -19.84
N GLY A 136 23.81 -29.57 -20.19
CA GLY A 136 23.81 -29.02 -21.55
C GLY A 136 24.91 -29.62 -22.42
N ASP A 137 24.58 -30.60 -23.25
CA ASP A 137 25.41 -31.02 -24.39
C ASP A 137 25.22 -29.98 -25.51
N HIS A 138 26.21 -29.10 -25.70
CA HIS A 138 26.18 -28.03 -26.71
C HIS A 138 26.43 -28.62 -28.11
N SER A 139 25.39 -28.69 -28.94
CA SER A 139 25.50 -29.17 -30.31
C SER A 139 26.12 -28.11 -31.23
N SER A 140 26.96 -28.54 -32.17
CA SER A 140 27.66 -27.66 -33.13
C SER A 140 26.73 -26.84 -34.04
N GLU A 141 25.45 -27.22 -34.12
CA GLU A 141 24.43 -26.49 -34.88
C GLU A 141 24.03 -25.17 -34.23
N ASP A 142 24.17 -25.05 -32.90
CA ASP A 142 23.85 -23.83 -32.18
C ASP A 142 24.91 -22.74 -32.40
N ASP A 143 26.18 -23.14 -32.49
CA ASP A 143 27.31 -22.24 -32.78
C ASP A 143 27.22 -21.62 -34.18
N GLU A 144 26.75 -22.38 -35.18
CA GLU A 144 26.57 -21.88 -36.55
C GLU A 144 25.42 -20.88 -36.65
N ARG A 145 24.31 -21.13 -35.94
CA ARG A 145 23.16 -20.22 -35.86
C ARG A 145 23.54 -18.88 -35.23
N GLU A 146 24.31 -18.89 -34.16
CA GLU A 146 24.78 -17.66 -33.51
C GLU A 146 25.73 -16.85 -34.40
N ARG A 147 26.60 -17.52 -35.17
CA ARG A 147 27.52 -16.85 -36.10
C ARG A 147 26.78 -16.18 -37.26
N GLU A 148 25.78 -16.84 -37.84
CA GLU A 148 24.93 -16.25 -38.88
C GLU A 148 24.16 -15.02 -38.35
N GLU A 149 23.68 -15.07 -37.11
CA GLU A 149 22.98 -13.94 -36.49
C GLU A 149 23.91 -12.74 -36.28
N GLN A 150 25.16 -12.99 -35.91
CA GLN A 150 26.17 -11.93 -35.74
C GLN A 150 26.58 -11.29 -37.08
N GLU A 151 26.67 -12.06 -38.17
CA GLU A 151 26.94 -11.51 -39.51
C GLU A 151 25.78 -10.64 -40.03
N LYS A 152 24.53 -11.09 -39.83
CA LYS A 152 23.33 -10.29 -40.18
C LYS A 152 23.29 -8.98 -39.40
N ARG A 153 23.72 -8.98 -38.13
CA ARG A 153 23.83 -7.77 -37.30
C ARG A 153 24.94 -6.82 -37.77
N ARG A 154 26.05 -7.33 -38.33
CA ARG A 154 27.12 -6.51 -38.93
C ARG A 154 26.69 -5.86 -40.24
N GLN A 155 26.04 -6.58 -41.14
CA GLN A 155 25.56 -6.02 -42.42
C GLN A 155 24.53 -4.89 -42.23
N ARG A 156 23.71 -4.96 -41.19
CA ARG A 156 22.70 -3.91 -40.89
C ARG A 156 23.31 -2.59 -40.36
N ARG A 157 24.60 -2.56 -40.00
CA ARG A 157 25.26 -1.39 -39.37
C ARG A 157 26.05 -0.51 -40.35
N THR A 158 26.23 -0.90 -41.60
CA THR A 158 26.89 -0.05 -42.61
C THR A 158 25.88 0.89 -43.26
N ILE A 159 25.77 2.11 -42.74
CA ILE A 159 25.06 3.21 -43.41
C ILE A 159 26.01 3.80 -44.45
N GLN A 160 25.68 3.61 -45.73
CA GLN A 160 26.43 4.19 -46.86
C GLN A 160 25.96 5.64 -47.05
N TYR A 161 26.83 6.61 -46.77
CA TYR A 161 26.54 8.02 -47.12
C TYR A 161 26.76 8.20 -48.63
N MET A 162 25.68 8.48 -49.38
CA MET A 162 25.78 8.96 -50.76
C MET A 162 26.08 10.46 -50.72
N VAL A 163 27.20 10.85 -51.33
CA VAL A 163 27.56 12.24 -51.68
C VAL A 163 27.10 12.49 -53.12
#